data_AF-A0A6V7P6F6-F1
#
_entry.id   AF-A0A6V7P6F6-F1
#
_cell.length_a   1.000
_cell.length_b   1.000
_cell.length_c   1.000
_cell.angle_alpha   90.00
_cell.angle_beta   90.00
_cell.angle_gamma   90.00
#
_symmetry.space_group_name_H-M   'P 1'
#
loop_
_entity.id
_entity.type
_entity.pdbx_description
1 polymer ?
#
loop_
_entity_poly.entity_id
_entity_poly.type
_entity_poly.pdbx_seq_one_letter_code
_entity_poly.pdbx_strand_id
1 'polypeptide(L)'
;MSGGPFDISFAKSSDQISAILWAGYPGEAGGAALTDIIFGQYNPSGRLPVTWYPQSFADSVPMTDMRMRPDPSTGYPGRTYRFYTGDTVYSFGDGLSYTDYTHHLVQAPKLVSIPLEEGHSCYSSRCKSVDLAGSRCENLAFDVQLRVRNSGRMPGGHTVFLFSTPPAVHNAPKKHLLGFEKVFLGPRGEGDVALEWTCART
;
A
#
# COMPACT_ATOMS: atom_id res chain seq x y z
N MET A 1 19.16 -7.85 6.71
CA MET A 1 18.47 -7.11 7.79
C MET A 1 18.84 -5.65 7.67
N SER A 2 17.90 -4.73 7.73
CA SER A 2 18.16 -3.30 7.51
C SER A 2 16.93 -2.45 7.83
N GLY A 3 17.13 -1.18 8.18
CA GLY A 3 16.03 -0.22 8.28
C GLY A 3 15.52 0.22 6.91
N GLY A 4 16.43 0.63 6.03
CA GLY A 4 16.12 1.05 4.67
C GLY A 4 16.10 -0.11 3.66
N PRO A 5 15.45 0.09 2.50
CA PRO A 5 15.50 -0.85 1.40
C PRO A 5 16.89 -0.90 0.76
N PHE A 6 17.23 -2.05 0.17
CA PHE A 6 18.41 -2.22 -0.69
C PHE A 6 17.96 -2.67 -2.07
N ASP A 7 18.68 -2.25 -3.11
CA ASP A 7 18.47 -2.85 -4.43
C ASP A 7 19.01 -4.28 -4.44
N ILE A 8 18.09 -5.24 -4.37
CA ILE A 8 18.36 -6.67 -4.43
C ILE A 8 17.80 -7.28 -5.71
N SER A 9 17.72 -6.51 -6.79
CA SER A 9 17.22 -6.99 -8.09
C SER A 9 17.96 -8.24 -8.55
N PHE A 10 19.28 -8.32 -8.32
CA PHE A 10 20.10 -9.51 -8.61
C PHE A 10 19.59 -10.77 -7.91
N ALA A 11 19.07 -10.62 -6.69
CA ALA A 11 18.58 -11.74 -5.90
C ALA A 11 17.16 -12.12 -6.32
N LYS A 12 16.31 -11.12 -6.57
CA LYS A 12 14.93 -11.30 -7.03
C LYS A 12 14.86 -12.01 -8.39
N SER A 13 15.82 -11.78 -9.28
CA SER A 13 15.85 -12.38 -10.63
C SER A 13 16.63 -13.70 -10.71
N SER A 14 17.17 -14.20 -9.61
CA SER A 14 18.01 -15.40 -9.62
C SER A 14 17.19 -16.65 -9.26
N ASP A 15 17.17 -17.64 -10.16
CA ASP A 15 16.53 -18.94 -9.90
C ASP A 15 17.25 -19.75 -8.79
N GLN A 16 18.45 -19.34 -8.40
CA GLN A 16 19.21 -19.98 -7.30
C GLN A 16 18.74 -19.51 -5.92
N ILE A 17 17.94 -18.43 -5.84
CA ILE A 17 17.46 -17.87 -4.57
C ILE A 17 15.98 -18.21 -4.40
N SER A 18 15.70 -19.19 -3.56
CA SER A 18 14.32 -19.70 -3.37
C SER A 18 13.44 -18.78 -2.52
N ALA A 19 14.02 -17.97 -1.63
CA ALA A 19 13.27 -17.11 -0.74
C ALA A 19 14.08 -15.89 -0.30
N ILE A 20 13.38 -14.78 -0.07
CA ILE A 20 13.93 -13.53 0.43
C ILE A 20 13.07 -13.07 1.60
N LEU A 21 13.70 -12.82 2.75
CA LEU A 21 13.03 -12.37 3.97
C LEU A 21 13.64 -11.05 4.45
N TRP A 22 12.81 -10.02 4.56
CA TRP A 22 13.22 -8.75 5.16
C TRP A 22 12.70 -8.65 6.60
N ALA A 23 13.64 -8.63 7.54
CA ALA A 23 13.35 -8.69 8.98
C ALA A 23 13.43 -7.34 9.71
N GLY A 24 13.74 -6.23 9.00
CA GLY A 24 13.98 -4.95 9.65
C GLY A 24 15.08 -5.03 10.73
N TYR A 25 14.76 -4.52 11.92
CA TYR A 25 15.52 -4.69 13.16
C TYR A 25 14.65 -5.40 14.21
N PRO A 26 14.73 -6.74 14.33
CA PRO A 26 13.76 -7.56 15.05
C PRO A 26 14.01 -7.65 16.57
N GLY A 27 14.90 -6.83 17.13
CA GLY A 27 15.19 -6.79 18.56
C GLY A 27 15.85 -8.05 19.11
N GLU A 28 15.85 -8.18 20.44
CA GLU A 28 16.52 -9.26 21.19
C GLU A 28 15.96 -10.66 20.87
N ALA A 29 14.64 -10.77 20.64
CA ALA A 29 13.98 -12.02 20.30
C ALA A 29 13.98 -12.32 18.79
N GLY A 30 14.70 -11.52 17.99
CA GLY A 30 14.64 -11.60 16.54
C GLY A 30 15.15 -12.91 15.95
N GLY A 31 16.15 -13.54 16.59
CA GLY A 31 16.62 -14.86 16.17
C GLY A 31 15.52 -15.92 16.27
N ALA A 32 14.85 -15.99 17.43
CA ALA A 32 13.74 -16.91 17.64
C ALA A 32 12.57 -16.65 16.67
N ALA A 33 12.17 -15.38 16.51
CA ALA A 33 11.09 -15.01 15.59
C ALA A 33 11.40 -15.41 14.12
N LEU A 34 12.66 -15.29 13.68
CA LEU A 34 13.08 -15.70 12.34
C LEU A 34 13.12 -17.23 12.20
N THR A 35 13.57 -17.94 13.23
CA THR A 35 13.52 -19.41 13.27
C THR A 35 12.09 -19.92 13.12
N ASP A 36 11.14 -19.36 13.87
CA ASP A 36 9.73 -19.76 13.80
C ASP A 36 9.15 -19.56 12.40
N ILE A 37 9.52 -18.47 11.72
CA ILE A 37 9.12 -18.24 10.32
C ILE A 37 9.80 -19.26 9.39
N ILE A 38 11.12 -19.36 9.41
CA ILE A 38 11.88 -20.21 8.46
C ILE A 38 11.47 -21.68 8.56
N PHE A 39 11.22 -22.18 9.78
CA PHE A 39 10.80 -23.57 10.00
C PHE A 39 9.28 -23.77 9.92
N GLY A 40 8.52 -22.74 9.54
CA GLY A 40 7.08 -22.85 9.33
C GLY A 40 6.27 -23.06 10.61
N GLN A 41 6.80 -22.70 11.78
CA GLN A 41 6.03 -22.63 13.03
C GLN A 41 5.12 -21.41 13.05
N TYR A 42 5.50 -20.35 12.33
CA TYR A 42 4.71 -19.13 12.18
C TYR A 42 4.56 -18.72 10.71
N ASN A 43 3.34 -18.32 10.33
CA ASN A 43 3.06 -17.83 8.98
C ASN A 43 3.38 -16.32 8.89
N PRO A 44 4.35 -15.89 8.06
CA PRO A 44 4.67 -14.49 7.92
C PRO A 44 3.50 -13.70 7.34
N SER A 45 3.23 -12.54 7.94
CA SER A 45 2.11 -11.66 7.57
C SER A 45 2.52 -10.18 7.49
N GLY A 46 3.83 -9.93 7.45
CA GLY A 46 4.40 -8.60 7.28
C GLY A 46 4.19 -8.08 5.85
N ARG A 47 4.05 -6.76 5.72
CA ARG A 47 3.90 -6.04 4.45
C ARG A 47 4.91 -4.89 4.44
N LEU A 48 5.51 -4.58 3.30
CA LEU A 48 6.52 -3.53 3.19
C LEU A 48 5.91 -2.15 3.46
N PRO A 49 6.42 -1.39 4.45
CA PRO A 49 5.96 -0.02 4.72
C PRO A 49 6.63 1.02 3.81
N VAL A 50 7.54 0.61 2.93
CA VAL A 50 8.31 1.48 2.04
C VAL A 50 8.43 0.85 0.65
N THR A 51 8.55 1.68 -0.38
CA THR A 51 8.89 1.23 -1.73
C THR A 51 10.39 0.92 -1.81
N TRP A 52 10.75 -0.22 -2.39
CA TRP A 52 12.13 -0.58 -2.68
C TRP A 52 12.46 -0.14 -4.11
N TYR A 53 13.31 0.87 -4.21
CA TYR A 53 13.75 1.44 -5.47
C TYR A 53 14.94 0.68 -6.05
N PRO A 54 15.10 0.63 -7.38
CA PRO A 54 16.36 0.25 -7.98
C PRO A 54 17.44 1.29 -7.68
N GLN A 55 18.70 0.89 -7.73
CA GLN A 55 19.85 1.77 -7.47
C GLN A 55 19.84 3.01 -8.38
N SER A 56 19.38 2.84 -9.63
CA SER A 56 19.25 3.92 -10.61
C SER A 56 18.40 5.09 -10.13
N PHE A 57 17.46 4.89 -9.19
CA PHE A 57 16.72 5.97 -8.57
C PHE A 57 17.62 6.83 -7.67
N ALA A 58 18.43 6.22 -6.81
CA ALA A 58 19.35 6.93 -5.94
C ALA A 58 20.46 7.65 -6.73
N ASP A 59 20.85 7.08 -7.89
CA ASP A 59 21.84 7.67 -8.79
C ASP A 59 21.29 8.89 -9.56
N SER A 60 19.98 8.91 -9.86
CA SER A 60 19.35 9.95 -10.70
C SER A 60 18.60 11.04 -9.92
N VAL A 61 18.15 10.75 -8.70
CA VAL A 61 17.34 11.67 -7.90
C VAL A 61 18.15 12.14 -6.70
N PRO A 62 18.52 13.44 -6.61
CA PRO A 62 19.17 13.97 -5.42
C PRO A 62 18.30 13.77 -4.18
N MET A 63 18.85 13.25 -3.08
CA MET A 63 18.08 13.07 -1.83
C MET A 63 17.66 14.39 -1.18
N THR A 64 18.25 15.52 -1.61
CA THR A 64 17.85 16.88 -1.21
C THR A 64 16.66 17.43 -2.00
N ASP A 65 16.23 16.78 -3.08
CA ASP A 65 15.07 17.20 -3.87
C ASP A 65 13.77 16.76 -3.17
N MET A 66 13.08 17.71 -2.54
CA MET A 66 11.87 17.45 -1.76
C MET A 66 10.58 17.38 -2.59
N ARG A 67 10.66 17.47 -3.93
CA ARG A 67 9.49 17.28 -4.79
C ARG A 67 8.94 15.86 -4.58
N MET A 68 7.62 15.73 -4.61
CA MET A 68 6.96 14.42 -4.47
C MET A 68 6.36 13.95 -5.79
N ARG A 69 5.75 14.88 -6.54
CA ARG A 69 5.08 14.60 -7.81
C ARG A 69 6.09 14.43 -8.94
N PRO A 70 5.81 13.56 -9.93
CA PRO A 70 6.64 13.50 -11.12
C PRO A 70 6.55 14.81 -11.90
N ASP A 71 7.62 15.12 -12.61
CA ASP A 71 7.70 16.23 -13.54
C ASP A 71 8.29 15.73 -14.87
N PRO A 72 7.43 15.44 -15.86
CA PRO A 72 7.87 14.97 -17.17
C PRO A 72 8.79 15.94 -17.91
N SER A 73 8.72 17.25 -17.62
CA SER A 73 9.55 18.25 -18.29
C SER A 73 11.02 18.18 -17.88
N THR A 74 11.30 17.71 -16.65
CA THR A 74 12.65 17.52 -16.11
C THR A 74 13.07 16.05 -16.04
N GLY A 75 12.18 15.13 -16.43
CA GLY A 75 12.39 13.68 -16.27
C GLY A 75 12.32 13.21 -14.81
N TYR A 76 11.89 14.06 -13.88
CA TYR A 76 11.80 13.71 -12.46
C TYR A 76 10.69 12.67 -12.22
N PRO A 77 11.00 11.49 -11.66
CA PRO A 77 10.07 10.37 -11.66
C PRO A 77 9.07 10.38 -10.49
N GLY A 78 9.14 11.37 -9.59
CA GLY A 78 8.36 11.40 -8.36
C GLY A 78 8.89 10.48 -7.25
N ARG A 79 8.25 10.51 -6.08
CA ARG A 79 8.64 9.75 -4.88
C ARG A 79 7.47 8.97 -4.29
N THR A 80 7.81 7.98 -3.48
CA THR A 80 6.89 7.04 -2.78
C THR A 80 6.00 6.24 -3.73
N TYR A 81 5.27 5.27 -3.19
CA TYR A 81 4.23 4.54 -3.93
C TYR A 81 3.14 5.45 -4.50
N ARG A 82 2.99 6.67 -3.96
CA ARG A 82 1.94 7.62 -4.36
C ARG A 82 2.22 8.22 -5.73
N PHE A 83 3.47 8.54 -6.05
CA PHE A 83 3.79 9.36 -7.23
C PHE A 83 4.84 8.75 -8.15
N TYR A 84 5.65 7.83 -7.64
CA TYR A 84 6.78 7.31 -8.40
C TYR A 84 6.32 6.61 -9.69
N THR A 85 6.89 7.02 -10.83
CA THR A 85 6.53 6.51 -12.17
C THR A 85 7.44 5.42 -12.68
N GLY A 86 8.59 5.17 -12.06
CA GLY A 86 9.54 4.15 -12.48
C GLY A 86 9.30 2.76 -11.88
N ASP A 87 10.24 1.86 -12.14
CA ASP A 87 10.21 0.46 -11.71
C ASP A 87 10.58 0.28 -10.24
N THR A 88 9.98 -0.70 -9.58
CA THR A 88 10.27 -1.04 -8.18
C THR A 88 10.83 -2.45 -8.05
N VAL A 89 11.81 -2.64 -7.17
CA VAL A 89 12.27 -3.98 -6.76
C VAL A 89 11.13 -4.68 -6.01
N TYR A 90 10.57 -3.99 -5.02
CA TYR A 90 9.34 -4.36 -4.33
C TYR A 90 8.50 -3.10 -4.07
N SER A 91 7.21 -3.22 -4.25
CA SER A 91 6.24 -2.15 -4.04
C SER A 91 5.84 -2.01 -2.57
N PHE A 92 5.39 -0.81 -2.20
CA PHE A 92 4.73 -0.60 -0.91
C PHE A 92 3.54 -1.57 -0.76
N GLY A 93 3.47 -2.24 0.38
CA GLY A 93 2.46 -3.25 0.68
C GLY A 93 2.81 -4.66 0.18
N ASP A 94 3.93 -4.88 -0.51
CA ASP A 94 4.35 -6.23 -0.89
C ASP A 94 4.64 -7.07 0.35
N GLY A 95 4.27 -8.33 0.30
CA GLY A 95 4.49 -9.30 1.37
C GLY A 95 3.82 -10.61 1.03
N LEU A 96 4.51 -11.71 1.33
CA LEU A 96 4.01 -13.05 1.08
C LEU A 96 3.63 -13.72 2.41
N SER A 97 2.82 -14.76 2.28
CA SER A 97 2.37 -15.62 3.36
C SER A 97 2.57 -17.07 2.91
N TYR A 98 2.66 -18.00 3.85
CA TYR A 98 2.68 -19.44 3.59
C TYR A 98 1.29 -20.02 3.28
N THR A 99 0.28 -19.15 3.17
CA THR A 99 -1.08 -19.48 2.74
C THR A 99 -1.63 -18.41 1.81
N ASP A 100 -2.56 -18.82 0.95
CA ASP A 100 -3.25 -17.93 0.02
C ASP A 100 -4.53 -17.36 0.62
N TYR A 101 -4.81 -16.10 0.33
CA TYR A 101 -6.03 -15.41 0.75
C TYR A 101 -6.81 -14.91 -0.46
N THR A 102 -8.14 -15.06 -0.43
CA THR A 102 -9.05 -14.48 -1.42
C THR A 102 -9.92 -13.42 -0.78
N HIS A 103 -10.24 -12.37 -1.55
CA HIS A 103 -11.08 -11.25 -1.11
C HIS A 103 -12.36 -11.20 -1.91
N HIS A 104 -13.47 -10.96 -1.23
CA HIS A 104 -14.77 -10.72 -1.84
C HIS A 104 -15.36 -9.44 -1.27
N LEU A 105 -15.72 -8.50 -2.14
CA LEU A 105 -16.38 -7.27 -1.72
C LEU A 105 -17.81 -7.61 -1.26
N VAL A 106 -18.10 -7.33 0.01
CA VAL A 106 -19.44 -7.57 0.61
C VAL A 106 -20.28 -6.31 0.44
N GLN A 107 -19.75 -5.17 0.84
CA GLN A 107 -20.46 -3.90 0.81
C GLN A 107 -19.48 -2.75 0.54
N ALA A 108 -19.84 -1.87 -0.39
CA ALA A 108 -19.23 -0.56 -0.57
C ALA A 108 -20.22 0.37 -1.29
N PRO A 109 -20.16 1.69 -1.02
CA PRO A 109 -20.96 2.64 -1.78
C PRO A 109 -20.52 2.67 -3.25
N LYS A 110 -21.49 2.62 -4.17
CA LYS A 110 -21.22 2.80 -5.61
C LYS A 110 -21.07 4.27 -5.99
N LEU A 111 -21.74 5.14 -5.25
CA LEU A 111 -21.74 6.58 -5.45
C LEU A 111 -21.58 7.26 -4.10
N VAL A 112 -20.67 8.21 -4.03
CA VAL A 112 -20.48 9.11 -2.89
C VAL A 112 -20.76 10.52 -3.39
N SER A 113 -21.71 11.20 -2.78
CA SER A 113 -22.07 12.57 -3.14
C SER A 113 -21.40 13.54 -2.17
N ILE A 114 -20.72 14.55 -2.71
CA ILE A 114 -20.03 15.58 -1.93
C ILE A 114 -20.70 16.91 -2.27
N PRO A 115 -21.33 17.59 -1.31
CA PRO A 115 -21.90 18.90 -1.55
C PRO A 115 -20.78 19.90 -1.83
N LEU A 116 -20.90 20.64 -2.92
CA LEU A 116 -19.98 21.73 -3.25
C LEU A 116 -20.66 23.06 -2.92
N GLU A 117 -19.92 23.98 -2.31
CA GLU A 117 -20.40 25.35 -2.08
C GLU A 117 -20.68 26.07 -3.41
N GLU A 118 -21.65 26.99 -3.41
CA GLU A 118 -21.93 27.85 -4.56
C GLU A 118 -20.68 28.65 -4.95
N GLY A 119 -20.26 28.55 -6.22
CA GLY A 119 -19.06 29.21 -6.73
C GLY A 119 -17.76 28.40 -6.63
N HIS A 120 -17.83 27.09 -6.42
CA HIS A 120 -16.64 26.22 -6.41
C HIS A 120 -15.73 26.44 -7.65
N SER A 121 -14.49 26.84 -7.40
CA SER A 121 -13.51 27.10 -8.44
C SER A 121 -12.97 25.79 -9.03
N CYS A 122 -13.46 25.43 -10.22
CA CYS A 122 -12.86 24.35 -10.99
C CYS A 122 -11.58 24.83 -11.68
N TYR A 123 -10.44 24.26 -11.30
CA TYR A 123 -9.16 24.51 -11.96
C TYR A 123 -9.03 23.82 -13.34
N SER A 124 -10.08 23.10 -13.78
CA SER A 124 -10.16 22.50 -15.11
C SER A 124 -11.48 22.84 -15.78
N SER A 125 -11.45 23.01 -17.11
CA SER A 125 -12.61 23.31 -17.96
C SER A 125 -13.73 22.25 -17.91
N ARG A 126 -13.46 21.09 -17.31
CA ARG A 126 -14.40 19.98 -17.18
C ARG A 126 -14.70 19.59 -15.73
N CYS A 127 -14.22 20.36 -14.73
CA CYS A 127 -14.40 20.07 -13.30
C CYS A 127 -14.19 18.59 -12.93
N LYS A 128 -13.16 17.93 -13.49
CA LYS A 128 -12.99 16.47 -13.37
C LYS A 128 -12.49 16.00 -12.01
N SER A 129 -12.13 16.92 -11.13
CA SER A 129 -11.59 16.64 -9.81
C SER A 129 -11.93 17.78 -8.86
N VAL A 130 -12.18 17.42 -7.61
CA VAL A 130 -12.36 18.35 -6.50
C VAL A 130 -11.25 18.08 -5.49
N ASP A 131 -10.64 19.14 -4.98
CA ASP A 131 -9.72 19.02 -3.84
C ASP A 131 -10.54 18.92 -2.55
N LEU A 132 -10.44 17.76 -1.90
CA LEU A 132 -11.15 17.43 -0.66
C LEU A 132 -10.22 17.71 0.51
N ALA A 133 -10.04 18.98 0.84
CA ALA A 133 -9.27 19.43 1.99
C ALA A 133 -10.09 20.39 2.86
N GLY A 134 -9.90 20.32 4.18
CA GLY A 134 -10.50 21.25 5.15
C GLY A 134 -11.99 21.02 5.43
N SER A 135 -12.75 22.11 5.63
CA SER A 135 -14.16 22.13 6.07
C SER A 135 -15.16 21.52 5.08
N ARG A 136 -14.73 21.18 3.86
CA ARG A 136 -15.58 20.66 2.78
C ARG A 136 -16.00 19.19 2.96
N CYS A 137 -15.61 18.60 4.08
CA CYS A 137 -15.65 17.15 4.31
C CYS A 137 -16.12 16.75 5.70
N GLU A 138 -16.80 17.66 6.41
CA GLU A 138 -17.41 17.35 7.71
C GLU A 138 -18.44 16.22 7.55
N ASN A 139 -18.30 15.16 8.36
CA ASN A 139 -19.18 13.99 8.44
C ASN A 139 -19.28 13.11 7.19
N LEU A 140 -18.37 13.25 6.22
CA LEU A 140 -18.32 12.33 5.08
C LEU A 140 -17.52 11.08 5.45
N ALA A 141 -18.25 10.01 5.76
CA ALA A 141 -17.70 8.68 6.05
C ALA A 141 -18.48 7.60 5.31
N PHE A 142 -17.79 6.52 4.94
CA PHE A 142 -18.44 5.32 4.44
C PHE A 142 -17.61 4.08 4.76
N ASP A 143 -18.30 2.96 4.92
CA ASP A 143 -17.67 1.68 5.19
C ASP A 143 -17.46 0.87 3.91
N VAL A 144 -16.30 0.25 3.82
CA VAL A 144 -15.99 -0.80 2.86
C VAL A 144 -15.82 -2.11 3.62
N GLN A 145 -16.72 -3.05 3.35
CA GLN A 145 -16.68 -4.39 3.94
C GLN A 145 -16.19 -5.41 2.91
N LEU A 146 -15.17 -6.16 3.29
CA LEU A 146 -14.61 -7.26 2.52
C LEU A 146 -14.67 -8.56 3.34
N ARG A 147 -15.04 -9.64 2.67
CA ARG A 147 -14.84 -10.99 3.19
C ARG A 147 -13.47 -11.49 2.76
N VAL A 148 -12.66 -11.89 3.73
CA VAL A 148 -11.36 -12.49 3.50
C VAL A 148 -11.45 -13.97 3.82
N ARG A 149 -11.01 -14.82 2.90
CA ARG A 149 -10.94 -16.27 3.11
C ARG A 149 -9.50 -16.74 3.01
N ASN A 150 -9.06 -17.51 3.98
CA ASN A 150 -7.82 -18.28 3.92
C ASN A 150 -8.09 -19.56 3.11
N SER A 151 -7.47 -19.71 1.95
CA SER A 151 -7.69 -20.85 1.06
C SER A 151 -6.73 -22.01 1.30
N GLY A 152 -5.65 -21.77 2.05
CA GLY A 152 -4.65 -22.80 2.34
C GLY A 152 -4.84 -23.49 3.69
N ARG A 153 -3.80 -24.22 4.08
CA ARG A 153 -3.81 -25.13 5.24
C ARG A 153 -3.16 -24.56 6.49
N MET A 154 -2.44 -23.44 6.36
CA MET A 154 -1.74 -22.82 7.48
C MET A 154 -2.57 -21.65 8.02
N PRO A 155 -2.79 -21.56 9.35
CA PRO A 155 -3.38 -20.36 9.94
C PRO A 155 -2.43 -19.18 9.77
N GLY A 156 -2.96 -17.96 9.76
CA GLY A 156 -2.10 -16.79 9.66
C GLY A 156 -2.85 -15.48 9.71
N GLY A 157 -2.09 -14.42 9.99
CA GLY A 157 -2.56 -13.05 9.83
C GLY A 157 -2.56 -12.64 8.36
N HIS A 158 -3.52 -11.82 7.96
CA HIS A 158 -3.57 -11.19 6.66
C HIS A 158 -3.92 -9.72 6.81
N THR A 159 -3.14 -8.86 6.17
CA THR A 159 -3.33 -7.41 6.19
C THR A 159 -4.05 -6.98 4.92
N VAL A 160 -5.17 -6.29 5.07
CA VAL A 160 -5.97 -5.72 3.98
C VAL A 160 -5.70 -4.22 3.93
N PHE A 161 -5.33 -3.73 2.74
CA PHE A 161 -5.13 -2.30 2.49
C PHE A 161 -6.29 -1.74 1.67
N LEU A 162 -6.82 -0.59 2.08
CA LEU A 162 -7.76 0.20 1.28
C LEU A 162 -7.01 1.36 0.63
N PHE A 163 -6.95 1.36 -0.70
CA PHE A 163 -6.36 2.47 -1.47
C PHE A 163 -7.45 3.22 -2.26
N SER A 164 -7.31 4.54 -2.37
CA SER A 164 -8.04 5.35 -3.34
C SER A 164 -7.16 5.70 -4.53
N THR A 165 -7.74 5.74 -5.73
CA THR A 165 -7.07 6.18 -6.96
C THR A 165 -7.84 7.36 -7.54
N PRO A 166 -7.30 8.58 -7.46
CA PRO A 166 -7.95 9.75 -8.05
C PRO A 166 -7.87 9.73 -9.59
N PRO A 167 -8.70 10.52 -10.28
CA PRO A 167 -8.55 10.76 -11.71
C PRO A 167 -7.15 11.29 -12.06
N ALA A 168 -6.62 10.89 -13.21
CA ALA A 168 -5.29 11.29 -13.68
C ALA A 168 -5.25 12.75 -14.18
N VAL A 169 -5.35 13.70 -13.26
CA VAL A 169 -5.29 15.15 -13.50
C VAL A 169 -4.20 15.77 -12.64
N HIS A 170 -3.55 16.83 -13.11
CA HIS A 170 -2.58 17.62 -12.34
C HIS A 170 -1.49 16.80 -11.61
N ASN A 171 -0.97 15.74 -12.24
CA ASN A 171 0.00 14.81 -11.63
C ASN A 171 -0.47 14.28 -10.27
N ALA A 172 -1.76 13.95 -10.17
CA ALA A 172 -2.38 13.35 -8.98
C ALA A 172 -1.67 12.04 -8.59
N PRO A 173 -1.76 11.64 -7.30
CA PRO A 173 -1.24 10.36 -6.85
C PRO A 173 -1.78 9.20 -7.69
N LYS A 174 -0.95 8.22 -8.00
CA LYS A 174 -1.34 6.92 -8.59
C LYS A 174 -2.31 6.17 -7.69
N LYS A 175 -2.06 6.21 -6.39
CA LYS A 175 -2.93 5.69 -5.33
C LYS A 175 -2.56 6.31 -4.00
N HIS A 176 -3.49 6.31 -3.05
CA HIS A 176 -3.29 6.80 -1.70
C HIS A 176 -3.89 5.81 -0.70
N LEU A 177 -3.12 5.44 0.33
CA LEU A 177 -3.61 4.54 1.38
C LEU A 177 -4.58 5.28 2.28
N LEU A 178 -5.80 4.75 2.39
CA LEU A 178 -6.87 5.28 3.24
C LEU A 178 -6.86 4.66 4.62
N GLY A 179 -6.55 3.37 4.69
CA GLY A 179 -6.57 2.60 5.92
C GLY A 179 -6.13 1.16 5.67
N PHE A 180 -5.84 0.45 6.75
CA PHE A 180 -5.52 -0.97 6.69
C PHE A 180 -6.00 -1.66 7.95
N GLU A 181 -6.36 -2.92 7.81
CA GLU A 181 -6.80 -3.77 8.91
C GLU A 181 -6.14 -5.13 8.82
N LYS A 182 -5.90 -5.75 9.98
CA LYS A 182 -5.28 -7.07 10.06
C LYS A 182 -6.24 -8.07 10.66
N VAL A 183 -6.51 -9.14 9.91
CA VAL A 183 -7.38 -10.25 10.34
C VAL A 183 -6.55 -11.50 10.53
N PHE A 184 -6.85 -12.30 11.57
CA PHE A 184 -6.27 -13.63 11.74
C PHE A 184 -7.30 -14.68 11.33
N LEU A 185 -6.91 -15.60 10.44
CA LEU A 185 -7.80 -16.63 9.94
C LEU A 185 -7.17 -18.01 10.13
N GLY A 186 -7.98 -18.94 10.63
CA GLY A 186 -7.64 -20.36 10.66
C GLY A 186 -7.57 -20.98 9.26
N PRO A 187 -7.10 -22.23 9.14
CA PRO A 187 -7.06 -22.95 7.87
C PRO A 187 -8.45 -23.06 7.24
N ARG A 188 -8.59 -22.72 5.96
CA ARG A 188 -9.89 -22.72 5.26
C ARG A 188 -10.97 -21.84 5.90
N GLY A 189 -10.60 -20.96 6.83
CA GLY A 189 -11.51 -20.05 7.53
C GLY A 189 -11.78 -18.78 6.74
N GLU A 190 -12.84 -18.08 7.14
CA GLU A 190 -13.23 -16.78 6.59
C GLU A 190 -13.53 -15.78 7.71
N GLY A 191 -13.40 -14.50 7.40
CA GLY A 191 -13.72 -13.40 8.31
C GLY A 191 -14.03 -12.13 7.52
N ASP A 192 -14.93 -11.32 8.07
CA ASP A 192 -15.30 -10.04 7.51
C ASP A 192 -14.41 -8.93 8.09
N VAL A 193 -13.95 -8.04 7.22
CA VAL A 193 -13.10 -6.88 7.54
C VAL A 193 -13.83 -5.64 7.09
N ALA A 194 -14.07 -4.72 8.03
CA ALA A 194 -14.66 -3.41 7.76
C ALA A 194 -13.56 -2.35 7.84
N LEU A 195 -13.49 -1.52 6.80
CA LEU A 195 -12.58 -0.38 6.71
C LEU A 195 -13.41 0.88 6.56
N GLU A 196 -13.36 1.75 7.57
CA GLU A 196 -14.02 3.05 7.52
C GLU A 196 -13.14 4.03 6.75
N TRP A 197 -13.70 4.62 5.70
CA TRP A 197 -13.11 5.80 5.07
C TRP A 197 -13.71 7.05 5.68
N THR A 198 -12.86 8.00 6.07
CA THR A 198 -13.27 9.33 6.54
C THR A 198 -12.53 10.39 5.74
N CYS A 199 -13.25 11.39 5.24
CA CYS A 199 -12.64 12.43 4.43
C CYS A 199 -11.64 13.32 5.22
N ALA A 200 -11.78 13.45 6.54
CA ALA A 200 -10.88 14.25 7.37
C ALA A 200 -9.43 13.71 7.46
N ARG A 201 -9.16 12.48 6.98
CA ARG A 201 -7.84 11.82 7.07
C ARG A 201 -7.06 11.78 5.74
N THR A 202 -7.54 12.47 4.69
CA THR A 202 -6.88 12.55 3.37
C THR A 202 -6.06 13.83 3.20
#